data_AF-A0A524EWV3-F1
#
_entry.id   AF-A0A524EWV3-F1
#
_cell.length_a   1.000
_cell.length_b   1.000
_cell.length_c   1.000
_cell.angle_alpha   90.00
_cell.angle_beta   90.00
_cell.angle_gamma   90.00
#
_symmetry.space_group_name_H-M   'P 1'
#
loop_
_entity.id
_entity.type
_entity.pdbx_description
1 polymer ?
#
loop_
_entity_poly.entity_id
_entity_poly.type
_entity_poly.pdbx_seq_one_letter_code
_entity_poly.pdbx_strand_id
1 'polypeptide(L)'
;LSPNILEAISNLKSDIFNQKRLSLNLEETLIALSISADFNPSAKVAMEMLKCLKGCEMHSTHIPTPGDEAGLRRLGLNITSDPSFSSNRLFIP
;
A
#
# COMPACT_ATOMS: atom_id res chain seq x y z
N LEU A 1 -8.96 8.66 -2.71
CA LEU A 1 -7.69 8.99 -3.40
C LEU A 1 -8.03 9.63 -4.74
N SER A 2 -7.21 10.55 -5.23
CA SER A 2 -7.48 11.23 -6.51
C SER A 2 -7.52 10.22 -7.67
N PRO A 3 -8.60 10.14 -8.46
CA PRO A 3 -8.71 9.22 -9.58
C PRO A 3 -7.55 9.36 -10.58
N ASN A 4 -7.16 10.59 -10.90
CA ASN A 4 -6.08 10.88 -11.85
C ASN A 4 -4.72 10.34 -11.38
N ILE A 5 -4.46 10.35 -10.07
CA ILE A 5 -3.22 9.81 -9.51
C ILE A 5 -3.23 8.27 -9.60
N LEU A 6 -4.36 7.65 -9.29
CA LEU A 6 -4.53 6.20 -9.39
C LEU A 6 -4.37 5.73 -10.84
N GLU A 7 -4.96 6.45 -11.79
CA GLU A 7 -4.84 6.16 -13.22
C GLU A 7 -3.39 6.31 -13.71
N ALA A 8 -2.68 7.36 -13.29
CA ALA A 8 -1.27 7.54 -13.63
C ALA A 8 -0.39 6.38 -13.11
N ILE A 9 -0.61 5.93 -11.87
CA ILE A 9 0.12 4.78 -11.31
C ILE A 9 -0.28 3.49 -12.05
N SER A 10 -1.56 3.30 -12.34
CA SER A 10 -2.04 2.13 -13.10
C SER A 10 -1.40 2.07 -14.48
N ASN A 11 -1.35 3.17 -15.22
CA ASN A 11 -0.74 3.25 -16.55
C ASN A 11 0.77 3.02 -16.50
N LEU A 12 1.45 3.52 -15.47
CA LEU A 12 2.87 3.21 -15.23
C LEU A 12 3.09 1.69 -15.06
N LYS A 13 2.25 1.04 -14.24
CA LYS A 13 2.38 -0.40 -13.97
C LYS A 13 1.99 -1.24 -15.18
N SER A 14 0.92 -0.89 -15.90
CA SER A 14 0.45 -1.62 -17.07
C SER A 14 1.36 -1.39 -18.28
N ASP A 15 1.45 -0.16 -18.74
CA ASP A 15 1.91 0.14 -20.09
C ASP A 15 3.43 0.26 -20.16
N ILE A 16 4.04 0.76 -19.08
CA ILE A 16 5.49 0.99 -19.01
C ILE A 16 6.18 -0.22 -18.40
N PHE A 17 5.75 -0.67 -17.22
CA PHE A 17 6.37 -1.80 -16.52
C PHE A 17 5.86 -3.17 -16.97
N ASN A 18 4.83 -3.23 -17.83
CA ASN A 18 4.26 -4.48 -18.33
C ASN A 18 3.84 -5.45 -17.21
N GLN A 19 3.40 -4.92 -16.07
CA GLN A 19 2.95 -5.73 -14.94
C GLN A 19 1.53 -6.25 -15.18
N LYS A 20 1.35 -7.56 -14.99
CA LYS A 20 0.04 -8.22 -15.12
C LYS A 20 -0.93 -7.94 -13.96
N ARG A 21 -0.44 -7.47 -12.80
CA ARG A 21 -1.28 -7.13 -11.63
C ARG A 21 -1.31 -5.63 -11.44
N LEU A 22 -2.51 -5.06 -11.53
CA LEU A 22 -2.75 -3.61 -11.42
C LEU A 22 -3.23 -3.18 -10.02
N SER A 23 -3.05 -4.02 -9.01
CA SER A 23 -3.33 -3.64 -7.62
C SER A 23 -2.21 -2.75 -7.08
N LEU A 24 -2.58 -1.75 -6.29
CA LEU A 24 -1.64 -0.93 -5.53
C LEU A 24 -1.19 -1.71 -4.29
N ASN A 25 0.11 -1.72 -4.03
CA ASN A 25 0.62 -2.13 -2.73
C ASN A 25 0.49 -0.95 -1.73
N LEU A 26 0.76 -1.22 -0.46
CA LEU A 26 0.62 -0.21 0.57
C LEU A 26 1.56 1.00 0.36
N GLU A 27 2.81 0.77 -0.06
CA GLU A 27 3.76 1.87 -0.30
C GLU A 27 3.26 2.82 -1.39
N GLU A 28 2.79 2.28 -2.52
CA GLU A 28 2.20 3.05 -3.61
C GLU A 28 0.93 3.79 -3.15
N THR A 29 0.12 3.14 -2.32
CA THR A 29 -1.11 3.74 -1.76
C THR A 29 -0.78 4.92 -0.85
N LEU A 30 0.26 4.82 -0.03
CA LEU A 30 0.71 5.90 0.85
C LEU A 30 1.30 7.08 0.05
N ILE A 31 2.04 6.81 -1.02
CA ILE A 31 2.52 7.85 -1.94
C ILE A 31 1.33 8.56 -2.60
N ALA A 32 0.36 7.81 -3.12
CA ALA A 32 -0.85 8.37 -3.73
C ALA A 32 -1.68 9.20 -2.74
N LEU A 33 -1.74 8.76 -1.47
CA LEU A 33 -2.38 9.49 -0.38
C LEU A 33 -1.66 10.81 -0.10
N SER A 34 -0.33 10.79 -0.03
CA SER A 34 0.49 11.99 0.19
C SER A 34 0.28 13.03 -0.89
N ILE A 35 0.27 12.64 -2.18
CA ILE A 35 0.03 13.59 -3.28
C ILE A 35 -1.43 14.08 -3.27
N SER A 36 -2.38 13.20 -2.91
CA SER A 36 -3.80 13.59 -2.78
C SER A 36 -4.03 14.61 -1.65
N ALA A 37 -3.18 14.65 -0.63
CA ALA A 37 -3.32 15.53 0.53
C ALA A 37 -3.18 17.03 0.17
N ASP A 38 -2.47 17.36 -0.91
CA ASP A 38 -2.31 18.75 -1.37
C ASP A 38 -3.62 19.36 -1.88
N PHE A 39 -4.54 18.52 -2.37
CA PHE A 39 -5.78 18.97 -3.03
C PHE A 39 -7.05 18.42 -2.39
N ASN A 40 -6.92 17.55 -1.37
CA ASN A 40 -8.04 16.94 -0.67
C ASN A 40 -7.86 17.03 0.85
N PRO A 41 -8.66 17.85 1.56
CA PRO A 41 -8.52 18.02 3.00
C PRO A 41 -8.76 16.73 3.79
N SER A 42 -9.64 15.84 3.33
CA SER A 42 -9.84 14.53 3.97
C SER A 42 -8.62 13.62 3.83
N ALA A 43 -7.91 13.69 2.70
CA ALA A 43 -6.66 12.96 2.51
C ALA A 43 -5.56 13.52 3.43
N LYS A 44 -5.53 14.84 3.64
CA LYS A 44 -4.61 15.48 4.58
C LYS A 44 -4.84 15.02 6.03
N VAL A 45 -6.10 14.98 6.47
CA VAL A 45 -6.45 14.44 7.79
C VAL A 45 -6.02 12.97 7.91
N ALA A 46 -6.27 12.15 6.88
CA ALA A 46 -5.84 10.76 6.89
C ALA A 46 -4.31 10.62 7.01
N MET A 47 -3.52 11.45 6.31
CA MET A 47 -2.06 11.49 6.43
C MET A 47 -1.59 11.83 7.85
N GLU A 48 -2.25 12.77 8.52
CA GLU A 48 -1.92 13.14 9.90
C GLU A 48 -2.19 11.99 10.88
N MET A 49 -3.27 11.24 10.66
CA MET A 49 -3.66 10.10 11.49
C MET A 49 -2.75 8.86 11.33
N LEU A 50 -1.94 8.77 10.27
CA LEU A 50 -1.01 7.63 10.10
C LEU A 50 -0.04 7.47 11.27
N LYS A 51 0.32 8.57 11.95
CA LYS A 51 1.20 8.55 13.13
C LYS A 51 0.60 7.77 14.30
N CYS A 52 -0.72 7.70 14.37
CA CYS A 52 -1.45 6.98 15.41
C CYS A 52 -1.39 5.46 15.23
N LEU A 53 -0.94 4.97 14.06
CA LEU A 53 -0.81 3.54 13.79
C LEU A 53 0.45 2.92 14.42
N LYS A 54 1.40 3.76 14.86
CA LYS A 54 2.64 3.27 15.46
C LYS A 54 2.35 2.51 16.76
N GLY A 55 2.78 1.25 16.81
CA GLY A 55 2.56 0.35 17.94
C GLY A 55 1.17 -0.28 17.96
N CYS A 56 0.32 -0.06 16.95
CA CYS A 56 -0.92 -0.80 16.80
C CYS A 56 -0.66 -2.23 16.31
N GLU A 57 -1.56 -3.13 16.68
CA GLU A 57 -1.56 -4.53 16.26
C GLU A 57 -2.41 -4.71 14.98
N MET A 58 -1.90 -5.47 14.02
CA MET A 58 -2.61 -5.85 12.80
C MET A 58 -2.45 -7.34 12.53
N HIS A 59 -3.52 -7.98 12.08
CA HIS A 59 -3.50 -9.36 11.62
C HIS A 59 -3.87 -9.45 10.13
N SER A 60 -3.17 -10.33 9.40
CA SER A 60 -3.45 -10.62 8.01
C SER A 60 -3.73 -12.11 7.82
N THR A 61 -4.71 -12.45 6.98
CA THR A 61 -5.03 -13.84 6.63
C THR A 61 -3.98 -14.50 5.73
N HIS A 62 -2.98 -13.74 5.29
CA HIS A 62 -1.88 -14.19 4.43
C HIS A 62 -0.59 -13.43 4.77
N ILE A 63 0.55 -14.04 4.46
CA ILE A 63 1.87 -13.43 4.51
C ILE A 63 1.87 -12.22 3.56
N PRO A 64 2.11 -10.99 4.06
CA PRO A 64 2.15 -9.79 3.23
C PRO A 64 3.18 -9.89 2.11
N THR A 65 2.92 -9.21 1.00
CA THR A 65 3.92 -9.11 -0.07
C THR A 65 5.06 -8.19 0.36
N PRO A 66 6.28 -8.28 -0.22
CA PRO A 66 7.38 -7.40 0.16
C PRO A 66 7.06 -5.90 0.09
N GLY A 67 6.24 -5.48 -0.89
CA GLY A 67 5.80 -4.09 -1.02
C GLY A 67 4.84 -3.65 0.09
N ASP A 68 3.94 -4.53 0.51
CA ASP A 68 3.04 -4.25 1.64
C ASP A 68 3.78 -4.28 2.98
N GLU A 69 4.64 -5.28 3.18
CA GLU A 69 5.46 -5.45 4.37
C GLU A 69 6.34 -4.23 4.63
N ALA A 70 6.99 -3.70 3.59
CA ALA A 70 7.82 -2.49 3.69
C ALA A 70 6.99 -1.29 4.18
N GLY A 71 5.78 -1.10 3.63
CA GLY A 71 4.86 -0.04 4.04
C GLY A 71 4.41 -0.20 5.50
N LEU A 72 3.96 -1.40 5.88
CA LEU A 72 3.44 -1.68 7.22
C LEU A 72 4.54 -1.50 8.28
N ARG A 73 5.77 -1.95 7.99
CA ARG A 73 6.94 -1.77 8.86
C ARG A 73 7.29 -0.30 9.05
N ARG A 74 7.23 0.51 7.98
CA ARG A 74 7.48 1.97 8.06
C ARG A 74 6.41 2.70 8.88
N LEU A 75 5.16 2.22 8.86
CA LEU A 75 4.08 2.72 9.73
C LEU A 75 4.28 2.33 11.20
N GLY A 76 5.20 1.41 11.50
CA GLY A 76 5.50 0.97 12.86
C GLY A 76 4.41 0.09 13.46
N LEU A 77 3.70 -0.67 12.62
CA LEU A 77 2.70 -1.65 13.05
C LEU A 77 3.37 -2.94 13.55
N ASN A 78 2.76 -3.55 14.57
CA ASN A 78 3.06 -4.91 14.99
C ASN A 78 2.16 -5.87 14.19
N ILE A 79 2.76 -6.71 13.35
CA ILE A 79 2.02 -7.49 12.35
C ILE A 79 2.13 -8.97 12.67
N THR A 80 0.99 -9.66 12.61
CA THR A 80 0.91 -11.13 12.58
C THR A 80 0.24 -11.58 11.29
N SER A 81 0.51 -12.81 10.85
CA SER A 81 -0.18 -13.39 9.69
C SER A 81 -0.39 -14.88 9.83
N ASP A 82 -1.45 -15.38 9.22
CA ASP A 82 -1.60 -16.81 8.95
C ASP A 82 -0.47 -17.30 8.02
N PRO A 83 -0.04 -18.58 8.11
CA PRO A 83 1.05 -19.13 7.32
C PRO A 83 0.60 -19.49 5.88
N SER A 84 -0.05 -18.56 5.19
CA SER A 84 -0.58 -18.72 3.83
C SER A 84 0.02 -17.65 2.90
N PHE A 85 0.46 -18.04 1.70
CA PHE A 85 0.99 -17.08 0.74
C PHE A 85 -0.13 -16.29 0.07
N SER A 86 0.09 -14.99 -0.17
CA SER A 86 -0.85 -14.10 -0.88
C SER A 86 -1.17 -14.52 -2.33
N SER A 87 -0.42 -15.48 -2.89
CA SER A 87 -0.73 -16.09 -4.18
C SER A 87 -0.05 -17.46 -4.35
N ASN A 88 -0.46 -18.20 -5.38
CA ASN A 88 0.22 -19.45 -5.79
C ASN A 88 1.64 -19.22 -6.34
N ARG A 89 2.09 -17.97 -6.47
CA ARG A 89 3.48 -17.62 -6.81
C ARG A 89 4.24 -17.30 -5.54
N LEU A 90 5.21 -18.15 -5.20
CA LEU A 90 6.05 -18.00 -4.01
C LEU A 90 7.00 -16.80 -4.10
N PHE A 91 7.39 -16.41 -5.33
CA PHE A 91 8.25 -15.26 -5.58
C PHE A 91 7.48 -14.19 -6.34
N ILE A 92 7.32 -13.04 -5.69
CA ILE A 92 6.78 -11.82 -6.30
C ILE A 92 8.00 -10.93 -6.57
N PRO A 93 8.35 -10.68 -7.85
CA PRO A 93 9.45 -9.79 -8.20
C PRO A 93 9.15 -8.33 -7.85
#